data_AF-A0A382B1L3-F1
#
_entry.id   AF-A0A382B1L3-F1
#
_cell.length_a   1.000
_cell.length_b   1.000
_cell.length_c   1.000
_cell.angle_alpha   90.00
_cell.angle_beta   90.00
_cell.angle_gamma   90.00
#
_symmetry.space_group_name_H-M   'P 1'
#
loop_
_entity.id
_entity.type
_entity.pdbx_description
1 polymer ?
#
loop_
_entity_poly.entity_id
_entity_poly.type
_entity_poly.pdbx_seq_one_letter_code
_entity_poly.pdbx_strand_id
1 'polypeptide(L)'
;VDDSEGKTSTMTYTGPSRLILWMDKETHNVMNSWDPKDVPDQPLALDLYEMELNSDTTENTIRMMMLWGGIPITKLYEVEVGPADQANGRLVDPTDLREVYRDPVADYDGENWRPLRYVNHHKNYKIHDPEDEGEESWNWDLIREQRNKLLERSDSAVHAEMPDDLKEKWAKYRQQLRDIPQDWPDVPVDLIRQPKAPNDDEKDELFEDDNQPVIKIADRSAEDKLMLKQFVKGVK
;
A
#
# COMPACT_ATOMS: atom_id res chain seq x y z
N VAL A 1 4.56 10.72 -8.16
CA VAL A 1 3.76 11.94 -7.95
C VAL A 1 4.67 13.13 -8.21
N ASP A 2 4.24 14.11 -9.01
CA ASP A 2 4.96 15.36 -9.23
C ASP A 2 4.82 16.23 -7.97
N ASP A 3 5.95 16.60 -7.35
CA ASP A 3 5.98 17.47 -6.16
C ASP A 3 5.90 18.97 -6.52
N SER A 4 5.73 19.31 -7.81
CA SER A 4 5.54 20.68 -8.30
C SER A 4 4.31 21.39 -7.71
N GLU A 5 3.38 20.64 -7.11
CA GLU A 5 2.21 21.20 -6.41
C GLU A 5 2.51 21.71 -4.99
N GLY A 6 3.73 21.50 -4.45
CA GLY A 6 4.15 22.06 -3.16
C GLY A 6 3.44 21.47 -1.94
N LYS A 7 2.91 20.25 -2.04
CA LYS A 7 2.26 19.55 -0.94
C LYS A 7 3.30 19.08 0.08
N THR A 8 2.95 19.16 1.36
CA THR A 8 3.85 18.79 2.46
C THR A 8 3.12 17.91 3.45
N SER A 9 3.84 16.93 4.01
CA SER A 9 3.39 16.10 5.14
C SER A 9 4.53 16.02 6.15
N THR A 10 4.20 15.71 7.40
CA THR A 10 5.17 15.55 8.49
C THR A 10 5.00 14.18 9.11
N MET A 11 6.11 13.44 9.23
CA MET A 11 6.15 12.18 9.97
C MET A 11 7.30 12.20 10.97
N THR A 12 7.11 11.55 12.11
CA THR A 12 8.11 11.45 13.17
C THR A 12 8.85 10.13 13.08
N TYR A 13 10.18 10.18 13.05
CA TYR A 13 11.05 9.01 13.20
C TYR A 13 11.35 8.77 14.69
N THR A 14 11.23 7.53 15.13
CA THR A 14 11.47 7.14 16.53
C THR A 14 12.66 6.20 16.71
N GLY A 15 13.41 5.93 15.64
CA GLY A 15 14.59 5.08 15.66
C GLY A 15 15.87 5.80 16.10
N PRO A 16 17.02 5.11 16.01
CA PRO A 16 18.32 5.66 16.42
C PRO A 16 18.74 6.83 15.52
N SER A 17 19.57 7.75 16.05
CA SER A 17 20.09 8.88 15.27
C SER A 17 21.20 8.52 14.28
N ARG A 18 21.68 7.27 14.33
CA ARG A 18 22.62 6.69 13.37
C ARG A 18 22.39 5.20 13.23
N LEU A 19 22.66 4.65 12.05
CA LEU A 19 22.64 3.22 11.75
C LEU A 19 24.02 2.74 11.35
N ILE A 20 24.34 1.51 11.72
CA ILE A 20 25.46 0.76 11.13
C ILE A 20 24.87 -0.13 10.04
N LEU A 21 25.31 0.08 8.81
CA LEU A 21 24.89 -0.69 7.64
C LEU A 21 25.98 -1.69 7.29
N TRP A 22 25.59 -2.94 7.07
CA TRP A 22 26.44 -3.93 6.45
C TRP A 22 26.15 -3.94 4.95
N MET A 23 27.17 -3.63 4.17
CA MET A 23 27.08 -3.37 2.74
C MET A 23 27.82 -4.46 1.97
N ASP A 24 27.24 -4.94 0.89
CA ASP A 24 27.92 -5.85 -0.03
C ASP A 24 29.07 -5.15 -0.78
N LYS A 25 30.27 -5.75 -0.83
CA LYS A 25 31.45 -5.12 -1.45
C LYS A 25 31.39 -5.02 -2.96
N GLU A 26 30.64 -5.88 -3.64
CA GLU A 26 30.58 -5.90 -5.10
C GLU A 26 29.49 -4.96 -5.62
N THR A 27 28.32 -5.02 -4.99
CA THR A 27 27.11 -4.32 -5.43
C THR A 27 26.79 -3.07 -4.64
N HIS A 28 27.43 -2.85 -3.49
CA HIS A 28 27.14 -1.75 -2.57
C HIS A 28 25.68 -1.73 -2.07
N ASN A 29 24.99 -2.87 -2.12
CA ASN A 29 23.65 -3.01 -1.57
C ASN A 29 23.68 -3.13 -0.04
N VAL A 30 22.65 -2.58 0.61
CA VAL A 30 22.45 -2.78 2.05
C VAL A 30 22.00 -4.21 2.31
N MET A 31 22.81 -4.98 3.03
CA MET A 31 22.50 -6.36 3.45
C MET A 31 21.80 -6.39 4.80
N ASN A 32 22.23 -5.53 5.73
CA ASN A 32 21.61 -5.36 7.04
C ASN A 32 21.74 -3.91 7.53
N SER A 33 20.81 -3.51 8.39
CA SER A 33 20.79 -2.23 9.10
C SER A 33 20.67 -2.48 10.60
N TRP A 34 21.50 -1.82 11.40
CA TRP A 34 21.57 -2.02 12.84
C TRP A 34 21.51 -0.70 13.60
N ASP A 35 20.81 -0.69 14.73
CA ASP A 35 21.12 0.28 15.79
C ASP A 35 22.54 -0.04 16.29
N PRO A 36 23.44 0.95 16.44
CA PRO A 36 24.80 0.73 16.90
C PRO A 36 24.96 -0.12 18.16
N LYS A 37 23.96 -0.11 19.05
CA LYS A 37 23.98 -0.90 20.29
C LYS A 37 23.64 -2.39 20.07
N ASP A 38 23.03 -2.71 18.93
CA ASP A 38 22.49 -4.03 18.58
C ASP A 38 23.33 -4.70 17.47
N VAL A 39 24.46 -4.09 17.06
CA VAL A 39 25.38 -4.68 16.08
C VAL A 39 25.90 -6.02 16.64
N PRO A 40 25.80 -7.12 15.88
CA PRO A 40 26.30 -8.41 16.32
C PRO A 40 27.81 -8.39 16.61
N ASP A 41 28.24 -9.00 17.71
CA ASP A 41 29.66 -9.13 18.10
C ASP A 41 30.49 -10.05 17.18
N GLN A 42 29.85 -10.68 16.19
CA GLN A 42 30.52 -11.58 15.27
C GLN A 42 31.38 -10.80 14.26
N PRO A 43 32.52 -11.35 13.82
CA PRO A 43 33.29 -10.75 12.74
C PRO A 43 32.41 -10.56 11.50
N LEU A 44 32.52 -9.39 10.88
CA LEU A 44 31.86 -9.11 9.61
C LEU A 44 32.32 -10.10 8.53
N ALA A 45 31.38 -10.57 7.71
CA ALA A 45 31.69 -11.47 6.60
C ALA A 45 32.64 -10.79 5.58
N LEU A 46 33.51 -11.58 4.95
CA LEU A 46 34.62 -11.06 4.12
C LEU A 46 34.16 -10.31 2.88
N ASP A 47 32.97 -10.61 2.38
CA ASP A 47 32.27 -10.00 1.26
C ASP A 47 31.53 -8.71 1.66
N LEU A 48 31.46 -8.37 2.94
CA LEU A 48 30.79 -7.18 3.44
C LEU A 48 31.77 -6.11 3.93
N TYR A 49 31.32 -4.86 3.94
CA TYR A 49 31.96 -3.73 4.62
C TYR A 49 30.93 -2.95 5.45
N GLU A 50 31.39 -2.21 6.46
CA GLU A 50 30.50 -1.37 7.28
C GLU A 50 30.46 0.06 6.78
N MET A 51 29.27 0.66 6.84
CA MET A 51 29.04 2.08 6.58
C MET A 51 28.14 2.67 7.66
N GLU A 52 28.43 3.89 8.10
CA GLU A 52 27.58 4.62 9.04
C GLU A 52 26.63 5.55 8.28
N LEU A 53 25.34 5.48 8.59
CA LEU A 53 24.31 6.40 8.09
C LEU A 53 23.77 7.23 9.26
N ASN A 54 23.86 8.55 9.16
CA ASN A 54 23.45 9.49 10.21
C ASN A 54 22.18 10.26 9.83
N SER A 55 21.37 10.67 10.82
CA SER A 55 20.15 11.48 10.61
C SER A 55 20.45 12.97 10.42
N ASP A 56 21.55 13.31 9.76
CA ASP A 56 22.06 14.68 9.58
C ASP A 56 21.28 15.48 8.53
N THR A 57 20.58 14.79 7.63
CA THR A 57 19.72 15.36 6.60
C THR A 57 18.32 14.73 6.64
N THR A 58 17.33 15.44 6.11
CA THR A 58 15.97 14.89 5.94
C THR A 58 15.99 13.63 5.08
N GLU A 59 16.79 13.61 4.03
CA GLU A 59 16.88 12.47 3.10
C GLU A 59 17.47 11.24 3.78
N ASN A 60 18.54 11.40 4.57
CA ASN A 60 19.09 10.31 5.36
C ASN A 60 18.13 9.85 6.46
N THR A 61 17.39 10.77 7.07
CA THR A 61 16.33 10.41 8.04
C THR A 61 15.28 9.52 7.38
N ILE A 62 14.83 9.85 6.17
CA ILE A 62 13.89 9.02 5.39
C ILE A 62 14.52 7.65 5.05
N ARG A 63 15.79 7.60 4.63
CA ARG A 63 16.48 6.32 4.40
C ARG A 63 16.52 5.47 5.66
N MET A 64 16.87 6.06 6.80
CA MET A 64 16.93 5.34 8.08
C MET A 64 15.56 4.83 8.51
N MET A 65 14.50 5.62 8.30
CA MET A 65 13.11 5.19 8.52
C MET A 65 12.76 3.95 7.69
N MET A 66 13.15 3.92 6.42
CA MET A 66 12.81 2.81 5.52
C MET A 66 13.71 1.58 5.72
N LEU A 67 14.99 1.78 6.06
CA LEU A 67 15.96 0.69 6.26
C LEU A 67 15.85 0.00 7.63
N TRP A 68 15.55 0.74 8.69
CA TRP A 68 15.49 0.21 10.06
C TRP A 68 14.06 0.07 10.57
N GLY A 69 13.11 0.82 10.00
CA GLY A 69 11.76 0.94 10.52
C GLY A 69 11.66 2.13 11.47
N GLY A 70 10.97 1.98 12.61
CA GLY A 70 10.64 3.12 13.47
C GLY A 70 9.64 4.09 12.84
N ILE A 71 8.99 3.64 11.75
CA ILE A 71 7.84 4.28 11.11
C ILE A 71 6.60 3.84 11.90
N PRO A 72 5.69 4.77 12.25
CA PRO A 72 4.39 4.41 12.80
C PRO A 72 3.64 3.40 11.91
N ILE A 73 2.72 2.66 12.52
CA ILE A 73 1.75 1.85 11.77
C ILE A 73 1.07 2.77 10.75
N THR A 74 1.03 2.35 9.49
CA THR A 74 0.45 3.15 8.41
C THR A 74 -0.99 3.47 8.75
N LYS A 75 -1.43 4.72 8.62
CA LYS A 75 -2.85 5.01 8.76
C LYS A 75 -3.60 4.46 7.55
N LEU A 76 -4.73 3.82 7.79
CA LEU A 76 -5.66 3.41 6.75
C LEU A 76 -6.96 4.19 6.91
N TYR A 77 -7.53 4.63 5.80
CA TYR A 77 -8.77 5.41 5.77
C TYR A 77 -9.86 4.62 5.07
N GLU A 78 -11.04 4.54 5.68
CA GLU A 78 -12.27 4.17 4.97
C GLU A 78 -12.59 5.28 3.97
N VAL A 79 -12.89 4.97 2.71
CA VAL A 79 -13.31 5.95 1.69
C VAL A 79 -14.65 5.57 1.08
N GLU A 80 -15.54 6.55 0.95
CA GLU A 80 -16.84 6.35 0.29
C GLU A 80 -16.61 6.25 -1.22
N VAL A 81 -16.89 5.08 -1.78
CA VAL A 81 -16.70 4.76 -3.20
C VAL A 81 -17.83 3.86 -3.69
N GLY A 82 -18.23 4.04 -4.95
CA GLY A 82 -19.24 3.21 -5.60
C GLY A 82 -20.67 3.42 -5.05
N PRO A 83 -21.56 2.43 -5.26
CA PRO A 83 -22.95 2.47 -4.80
C PRO A 83 -23.09 2.42 -3.28
N ALA A 84 -24.06 3.17 -2.75
CA ALA A 84 -24.30 3.29 -1.30
C ALA A 84 -24.76 1.98 -0.61
N ASP A 85 -25.20 0.97 -1.37
CA ASP A 85 -25.56 -0.35 -0.84
C ASP A 85 -24.40 -1.36 -0.89
N GLN A 86 -23.22 -0.92 -1.30
CA GLN A 86 -21.98 -1.72 -1.34
C GLN A 86 -20.98 -1.22 -0.29
N ALA A 87 -20.00 -2.07 0.01
CA ALA A 87 -19.03 -1.77 1.06
C ALA A 87 -18.03 -0.70 0.61
N ASN A 88 -17.72 0.23 1.52
CA ASN A 88 -16.72 1.27 1.30
C ASN A 88 -15.33 0.70 1.02
N GLY A 89 -14.55 1.48 0.27
CA GLY A 89 -13.15 1.22 -0.06
C GLY A 89 -12.20 1.57 1.08
N ARG A 90 -10.96 1.13 0.95
CA ARG A 90 -9.90 1.46 1.91
C ARG A 90 -8.72 2.07 1.17
N LEU A 91 -8.22 3.17 1.71
CA LEU A 91 -7.07 3.88 1.17
C LEU A 91 -5.96 3.91 2.23
N VAL A 92 -4.74 3.61 1.81
CA VAL A 92 -3.53 3.81 2.63
C VAL A 92 -3.23 5.29 2.73
N ASP A 93 -2.69 5.77 3.84
CA ASP A 93 -2.29 7.17 3.95
C ASP A 93 -1.37 7.56 2.78
N PRO A 94 -1.83 8.45 1.89
CA PRO A 94 -1.10 8.78 0.68
C PRO A 94 0.17 9.58 0.98
N THR A 95 0.40 9.94 2.24
CA THR A 95 1.60 10.64 2.69
C THR A 95 2.52 9.79 3.54
N ASP A 96 2.16 8.52 3.74
CA ASP A 96 3.10 7.56 4.28
C ASP A 96 4.33 7.48 3.38
N LEU A 97 5.52 7.53 3.96
CA LEU A 97 6.78 7.48 3.20
C LEU A 97 6.85 6.25 2.28
N ARG A 98 6.19 5.15 2.64
CA ARG A 98 6.13 3.92 1.83
C ARG A 98 5.25 4.06 0.59
N GLU A 99 4.27 4.96 0.62
CA GLU A 99 3.44 5.30 -0.55
C GLU A 99 4.06 6.43 -1.38
N VAL A 100 4.93 7.25 -0.78
CA VAL A 100 5.56 8.41 -1.43
C VAL A 100 6.89 8.07 -2.09
N TYR A 101 7.77 7.30 -1.42
CA TYR A 101 9.13 7.02 -1.89
C TYR A 101 9.32 5.55 -2.27
N ARG A 102 10.01 5.34 -3.40
CA ARG A 102 10.39 4.01 -3.88
C ARG A 102 11.55 3.46 -3.04
N ASP A 103 11.90 2.22 -3.33
CA ASP A 103 13.00 1.45 -2.75
C ASP A 103 14.47 1.88 -3.05
N PRO A 104 14.87 2.97 -3.75
CA PRO A 104 16.29 3.36 -3.76
C PRO A 104 16.76 3.95 -2.42
N VAL A 105 16.01 3.74 -1.33
CA VAL A 105 16.45 4.06 0.05
C VAL A 105 17.75 3.34 0.43
N ALA A 106 18.08 2.26 -0.29
CA ALA A 106 19.30 1.46 -0.15
C ALA A 106 20.30 1.63 -1.32
N ASP A 107 20.05 2.52 -2.29
CA ASP A 107 20.86 2.63 -3.53
C ASP A 107 22.07 3.55 -3.31
N TYR A 108 23.20 2.95 -2.96
CA TYR A 108 24.50 3.58 -2.79
C TYR A 108 25.43 3.14 -3.94
N ASP A 109 26.07 4.09 -4.63
CA ASP A 109 26.90 3.77 -5.81
C ASP A 109 28.38 3.49 -5.49
N GLY A 110 28.73 3.41 -4.21
CA GLY A 110 30.11 3.25 -3.72
C GLY A 110 30.76 4.57 -3.30
N GLU A 111 30.22 5.71 -3.71
CA GLU A 111 30.68 7.03 -3.28
C GLU A 111 29.55 7.85 -2.65
N ASN A 112 28.38 7.87 -3.28
CA ASN A 112 27.23 8.70 -2.89
C ASN A 112 25.93 7.89 -2.83
N TRP A 113 25.05 8.33 -1.93
CA TRP A 113 23.66 7.90 -1.97
C TRP A 113 22.97 8.51 -3.18
N ARG A 114 22.27 7.70 -3.96
CA ARG A 114 21.48 8.21 -5.07
C ARG A 114 20.22 8.90 -4.55
N PRO A 115 19.73 9.97 -5.22
CA PRO A 115 18.55 10.69 -4.77
C PRO A 115 17.33 9.79 -4.56
N LEU A 116 16.58 10.03 -3.48
CA LEU A 116 15.28 9.36 -3.29
C LEU A 116 14.35 9.65 -4.48
N ARG A 117 13.56 8.64 -4.84
CA ARG A 117 12.63 8.72 -5.97
C ARG A 117 11.21 8.53 -5.50
N TYR A 118 10.29 9.30 -6.07
CA TYR A 118 8.87 9.13 -5.79
C TYR A 118 8.33 7.85 -6.41
N VAL A 119 7.43 7.19 -5.68
CA VAL A 119 6.56 6.15 -6.24
C VAL A 119 5.65 6.83 -7.26
N ASN A 120 5.53 6.25 -8.44
CA ASN A 120 4.32 6.44 -9.23
C ASN A 120 3.33 5.35 -8.82
N HIS A 121 2.02 5.62 -8.86
CA HIS A 121 1.03 4.68 -8.31
C HIS A 121 0.95 3.33 -9.06
N HIS A 122 1.82 3.08 -10.05
CA HIS A 122 1.98 1.78 -10.68
C HIS A 122 2.73 0.87 -9.69
N LYS A 123 2.08 -0.17 -9.15
CA LYS A 123 2.66 -0.97 -8.06
C LYS A 123 3.58 -2.10 -8.55
N ASN A 124 3.66 -2.33 -9.86
CA ASN A 124 4.45 -3.42 -10.44
C ASN A 124 5.79 -2.89 -10.93
N TYR A 125 6.80 -2.90 -10.05
CA TYR A 125 8.19 -2.60 -10.42
C TYR A 125 9.07 -3.84 -10.29
N LYS A 126 10.11 -3.88 -11.10
CA LYS A 126 11.29 -4.72 -10.89
C LYS A 126 12.14 -4.11 -9.78
N ILE A 127 12.39 -4.92 -8.76
CA ILE A 127 13.29 -4.57 -7.66
C ILE A 127 14.70 -4.39 -8.26
N HIS A 128 15.42 -3.36 -7.80
CA HIS A 128 16.77 -2.99 -8.27
C HIS A 128 16.90 -2.54 -9.73
N ASP A 129 15.79 -2.29 -10.44
CA ASP A 129 15.83 -1.63 -11.76
C ASP A 129 15.47 -0.14 -11.61
N PRO A 130 16.46 0.76 -11.58
CA PRO A 130 16.20 2.18 -11.42
C PRO A 130 15.51 2.79 -12.67
N GLU A 131 15.54 2.15 -13.82
CA GLU A 131 14.88 2.67 -15.03
C GLU A 131 13.43 2.21 -15.16
N ASP A 132 13.00 1.25 -14.33
CA ASP A 132 11.63 0.77 -14.35
C ASP A 132 10.65 1.83 -13.81
N GLU A 133 9.81 2.36 -14.70
CA GLU A 133 8.73 3.28 -14.36
C GLU A 133 7.47 2.54 -13.87
N GLY A 134 7.51 1.23 -13.73
CA GLY A 134 6.39 0.43 -13.24
C GLY A 134 5.21 0.37 -14.21
N GLU A 135 4.47 -0.72 -14.15
CA GLU A 135 3.25 -0.89 -14.95
C GLU A 135 2.00 -0.72 -14.10
N GLU A 136 0.97 -0.13 -14.68
CA GLU A 136 -0.33 0.03 -14.03
C GLU A 136 -0.91 -1.36 -13.70
N SER A 137 -0.64 -1.79 -12.47
CA SER A 137 -1.01 -3.11 -11.95
C SER A 137 -2.53 -3.29 -11.82
N TRP A 138 -3.27 -2.19 -11.74
CA TRP A 138 -4.72 -2.18 -11.54
C TRP A 138 -5.35 -1.56 -12.78
N ASN A 139 -6.02 -2.38 -13.57
CA ASN A 139 -6.74 -1.91 -14.75
C ASN A 139 -8.10 -2.62 -14.86
N TRP A 140 -8.94 -2.13 -15.77
CA TRP A 140 -10.27 -2.69 -15.97
C TRP A 140 -10.28 -4.14 -16.45
N ASP A 141 -9.22 -4.64 -17.08
CA ASP A 141 -9.14 -6.04 -17.50
C ASP A 141 -8.97 -6.96 -16.29
N LEU A 142 -8.16 -6.56 -15.30
CA LEU A 142 -8.03 -7.28 -14.04
C LEU A 142 -9.37 -7.30 -13.27
N ILE A 143 -10.09 -6.18 -13.22
CA ILE A 143 -11.42 -6.12 -12.60
C ILE A 143 -12.41 -7.04 -13.31
N ARG A 144 -12.41 -7.07 -14.64
CA ARG A 144 -13.27 -7.98 -15.44
C ARG A 144 -12.89 -9.44 -15.23
N GLU A 145 -11.61 -9.75 -15.13
CA GLU A 145 -11.11 -11.10 -14.87
C GLU A 145 -11.59 -11.61 -13.51
N GLN A 146 -11.38 -10.82 -12.44
CA GLN A 146 -11.85 -11.16 -11.09
C GLN A 146 -13.36 -11.36 -11.05
N ARG A 147 -14.12 -10.44 -11.64
CA ARG A 147 -15.58 -10.55 -11.77
C ARG A 147 -15.98 -11.86 -12.45
N ASN A 148 -15.34 -12.21 -13.57
CA ASN A 148 -15.66 -13.42 -14.32
C ASN A 148 -15.38 -14.69 -13.49
N LYS A 149 -14.28 -14.73 -12.75
CA LYS A 149 -13.95 -15.84 -11.83
C LYS A 149 -15.01 -16.00 -10.73
N LEU A 150 -15.52 -14.89 -10.18
CA LEU A 150 -16.58 -14.92 -9.16
C LEU A 150 -17.94 -15.37 -9.74
N LEU A 151 -18.26 -14.94 -10.96
CA LEU A 151 -19.44 -15.42 -11.67
C LEU A 151 -19.35 -16.93 -11.95
N GLU A 152 -18.20 -17.42 -12.42
CA GLU A 152 -17.99 -18.85 -12.66
C GLU A 152 -18.10 -19.66 -11.36
N ARG A 153 -17.44 -19.20 -10.27
CA ARG A 153 -17.52 -19.86 -8.95
C ARG A 153 -18.95 -19.94 -8.42
N SER A 154 -19.79 -18.96 -8.73
CA SER A 154 -21.18 -18.93 -8.27
C SER A 154 -22.16 -19.72 -9.16
N ASP A 155 -21.73 -20.26 -10.31
CA ASP A 155 -22.62 -21.04 -11.19
C ASP A 155 -23.14 -22.33 -10.51
N SER A 156 -22.32 -22.93 -9.65
CA SER A 156 -22.69 -24.14 -8.88
C SER A 156 -23.38 -23.83 -7.55
N ALA A 157 -23.52 -22.56 -7.18
CA ALA A 157 -23.97 -22.15 -5.85
C ALA A 157 -25.50 -22.09 -5.70
N VAL A 158 -26.25 -22.29 -6.78
CA VAL A 158 -27.72 -22.27 -6.79
C VAL A 158 -28.29 -23.62 -7.21
N HIS A 159 -29.09 -24.23 -6.34
CA HIS A 159 -29.79 -25.51 -6.58
C HIS A 159 -31.31 -25.31 -6.55
N ALA A 160 -32.05 -26.13 -7.30
CA ALA A 160 -33.51 -26.02 -7.42
C ALA A 160 -34.24 -26.14 -6.07
N GLU A 161 -33.69 -26.92 -5.14
CA GLU A 161 -34.26 -27.16 -3.80
C GLU A 161 -33.85 -26.12 -2.76
N MET A 162 -33.02 -25.13 -3.11
CA MET A 162 -32.65 -24.08 -2.16
C MET A 162 -33.85 -23.20 -1.78
N PRO A 163 -33.89 -22.69 -0.53
CA PRO A 163 -34.84 -21.66 -0.12
C PRO A 163 -34.85 -20.47 -1.08
N ASP A 164 -36.04 -19.92 -1.35
CA ASP A 164 -36.21 -18.84 -2.33
C ASP A 164 -35.48 -17.55 -1.93
N ASP A 165 -35.38 -17.26 -0.63
CA ASP A 165 -34.61 -16.13 -0.10
C ASP A 165 -33.12 -16.26 -0.41
N LEU A 166 -32.56 -17.47 -0.32
CA LEU A 166 -31.16 -17.71 -0.63
C LEU A 166 -30.90 -17.64 -2.14
N LYS A 167 -31.83 -18.12 -2.96
CA LYS A 167 -31.77 -17.96 -4.43
C LYS A 167 -31.79 -16.48 -4.83
N GLU A 168 -32.63 -15.67 -4.18
CA GLU A 168 -32.70 -14.23 -4.41
C GLU A 168 -31.39 -13.54 -4.05
N LYS A 169 -30.77 -13.89 -2.92
CA LYS A 169 -29.45 -13.37 -2.52
C LYS A 169 -28.36 -13.69 -3.57
N TRP A 170 -28.32 -14.91 -4.09
CA TRP A 170 -27.37 -15.30 -5.15
C TRP A 170 -27.65 -14.60 -6.47
N ALA A 171 -28.92 -14.40 -6.83
CA ALA A 171 -29.29 -13.64 -8.01
C ALA A 171 -28.84 -12.17 -7.89
N LYS A 172 -29.08 -11.54 -6.73
CA LYS A 172 -28.62 -10.18 -6.43
C LYS A 172 -27.09 -10.07 -6.51
N TYR A 173 -26.38 -10.99 -5.85
CA TYR A 173 -24.91 -11.03 -5.88
C TYR A 173 -24.35 -11.10 -7.30
N ARG A 174 -24.87 -12.01 -8.13
CA ARG A 174 -24.44 -12.16 -9.53
C ARG A 174 -24.78 -10.94 -10.38
N GLN A 175 -25.87 -10.24 -10.07
CA GLN A 175 -26.22 -8.99 -10.74
C GLN A 175 -25.24 -7.88 -10.36
N GLN A 176 -24.97 -7.69 -9.07
CA GLN A 176 -23.97 -6.73 -8.57
C GLN A 176 -22.59 -6.93 -9.24
N LEU A 177 -22.13 -8.18 -9.38
CA LEU A 177 -20.89 -8.48 -10.12
C LEU A 177 -20.91 -7.97 -11.56
N ARG A 178 -22.02 -8.18 -12.29
CA ARG A 178 -22.13 -7.74 -13.69
C ARG A 178 -22.16 -6.23 -13.83
N ASP A 179 -22.72 -5.56 -12.83
CA ASP A 179 -22.94 -4.11 -12.83
C ASP A 179 -21.69 -3.31 -12.43
N ILE A 180 -20.64 -3.95 -11.90
CA ILE A 180 -19.38 -3.27 -11.49
C ILE A 180 -18.87 -2.24 -12.51
N PRO A 181 -18.75 -2.54 -13.82
CA PRO A 181 -18.25 -1.55 -14.78
C PRO A 181 -19.17 -0.33 -15.00
N GLN A 182 -20.46 -0.44 -14.68
CA GLN A 182 -21.46 0.62 -14.83
C GLN A 182 -21.66 1.41 -13.53
N ASP A 183 -21.54 0.73 -12.39
CA ASP A 183 -21.77 1.29 -11.06
C ASP A 183 -20.54 2.04 -10.51
N TRP A 184 -19.36 1.76 -11.06
CA TRP A 184 -18.08 2.30 -10.60
C TRP A 184 -17.27 3.07 -11.67
N PRO A 185 -17.89 3.89 -12.57
CA PRO A 185 -17.20 4.43 -13.74
C PRO A 185 -16.13 5.49 -13.41
N ASP A 186 -16.27 6.17 -12.26
CA ASP A 186 -15.40 7.27 -11.83
C ASP A 186 -14.55 6.91 -10.59
N VAL A 187 -14.57 5.64 -10.17
CA VAL A 187 -13.79 5.17 -9.03
C VAL A 187 -12.44 4.65 -9.53
N PRO A 188 -11.30 5.09 -8.95
CA PRO A 188 -10.02 4.45 -9.20
C PRO A 188 -10.11 2.94 -9.04
N VAL A 189 -9.62 2.19 -10.03
CA VAL A 189 -9.83 0.74 -10.13
C VAL A 189 -9.27 -0.04 -8.94
N ASP A 190 -8.26 0.48 -8.26
CA ASP A 190 -7.66 -0.04 -7.03
C ASP A 190 -8.58 0.10 -5.80
N LEU A 191 -9.59 0.97 -5.86
CA LEU A 191 -10.59 1.18 -4.80
C LEU A 191 -11.90 0.43 -5.06
N ILE A 192 -12.08 -0.20 -6.24
CA ILE A 192 -13.27 -0.97 -6.55
C ILE A 192 -13.31 -2.23 -5.69
N ARG A 193 -14.42 -2.40 -4.94
CA ARG A 193 -14.65 -3.58 -4.12
C ARG A 193 -15.60 -4.55 -4.80
N GLN A 194 -15.19 -5.81 -4.84
CA GLN A 194 -16.09 -6.89 -5.24
C GLN A 194 -17.12 -7.12 -4.12
N PRO A 195 -18.40 -7.37 -4.44
CA PRO A 195 -19.39 -7.74 -3.44
C PRO A 195 -19.00 -9.07 -2.77
N LYS A 196 -19.39 -9.26 -1.51
CA LYS A 196 -19.25 -10.55 -0.81
C LYS A 196 -20.31 -11.53 -1.28
N ALA A 197 -19.94 -12.80 -1.41
CA ALA A 197 -20.89 -13.84 -1.76
C ALA A 197 -21.91 -14.07 -0.62
N PRO A 198 -23.13 -14.54 -0.89
CA PRO A 198 -24.14 -14.75 0.15
C PRO A 198 -23.78 -15.76 1.25
N ASN A 199 -22.78 -16.60 1.01
CA ASN A 199 -22.27 -17.60 1.94
C ASN A 199 -20.87 -17.25 2.47
N ASP A 200 -20.40 -16.04 2.19
CA ASP A 200 -19.13 -15.53 2.68
C ASP A 200 -19.37 -14.78 3.99
N ASP A 201 -19.20 -15.53 5.09
CA ASP A 201 -19.25 -15.01 6.46
C ASP A 201 -17.85 -14.62 6.98
N GLU A 202 -16.84 -14.58 6.11
CA GLU A 202 -15.48 -14.19 6.51
C GLU A 202 -15.46 -12.72 6.92
N LYS A 203 -14.64 -12.42 7.94
CA LYS A 203 -14.41 -11.05 8.37
C LYS A 203 -13.88 -10.23 7.21
N ASP A 204 -14.32 -8.99 7.11
CA ASP A 204 -13.72 -8.05 6.18
C ASP A 204 -12.32 -7.67 6.69
N GLU A 205 -11.30 -8.47 6.36
CA GLU A 205 -9.91 -8.24 6.79
C GLU A 205 -9.40 -6.84 6.41
N LEU A 206 -10.03 -6.16 5.44
CA LEU A 206 -9.69 -4.77 5.12
C LEU A 206 -10.04 -3.80 6.26
N PHE A 207 -11.07 -4.11 7.07
CA PHE A 207 -11.63 -3.24 8.10
C PHE A 207 -11.67 -3.85 9.51
N GLU A 208 -11.52 -5.16 9.62
CA GLU A 208 -11.63 -5.94 10.85
C GLU A 208 -10.28 -6.53 11.30
N ASP A 209 -9.17 -5.96 10.84
CA ASP A 209 -7.83 -6.28 11.34
C ASP A 209 -7.49 -5.44 12.59
N ASP A 210 -7.43 -6.10 13.74
CA ASP A 210 -7.12 -5.48 15.04
C ASP A 210 -5.70 -4.90 15.11
N ASN A 211 -4.77 -5.39 14.28
CA ASN A 211 -3.39 -4.88 14.25
C ASN A 211 -3.22 -3.64 13.36
N GLN A 212 -4.22 -3.36 12.52
CA GLN A 212 -4.13 -2.35 11.48
C GLN A 212 -5.48 -1.60 11.37
N PRO A 213 -5.85 -0.82 12.41
CA PRO A 213 -7.17 -0.20 12.49
C PRO A 213 -7.38 0.80 11.35
N VAL A 214 -8.58 0.78 10.79
CA VAL A 214 -9.02 1.74 9.77
C VAL A 214 -9.73 2.91 10.42
N ILE A 215 -9.29 4.12 10.11
CA ILE A 215 -9.95 5.37 10.49
C ILE A 215 -11.25 5.48 9.67
N LYS A 216 -12.37 5.28 10.35
CA LYS A 216 -13.71 5.38 9.76
C LYS A 216 -14.03 6.82 9.38
N ILE A 217 -14.90 7.00 8.38
CA ILE A 217 -15.29 8.33 7.89
C ILE A 217 -15.76 9.25 9.04
N ALA A 218 -16.52 8.69 9.99
CA ALA A 218 -17.06 9.40 11.14
C ALA A 218 -15.98 9.85 12.15
N ASP A 219 -14.86 9.12 12.25
CA ASP A 219 -13.82 9.32 13.25
C ASP A 219 -12.65 10.19 12.75
N ARG A 220 -12.67 10.57 11.45
CA ARG A 220 -11.61 11.39 10.84
C ARG A 220 -11.46 12.75 11.53
N SER A 221 -10.23 13.07 11.92
CA SER A 221 -9.85 14.39 12.40
C SER A 221 -9.88 15.44 11.27
N ALA A 222 -9.69 16.72 11.62
CA ALA A 222 -9.56 17.78 10.63
C ALA A 222 -8.31 17.62 9.75
N GLU A 223 -7.23 17.10 10.33
CA GLU A 223 -5.98 16.80 9.63
C GLU A 223 -6.18 15.67 8.62
N ASP A 224 -6.79 14.55 9.03
CA ASP A 224 -7.06 13.42 8.13
C ASP A 224 -7.91 13.85 6.91
N LYS A 225 -8.91 14.70 7.13
CA LYS A 225 -9.74 15.26 6.04
C LYS A 225 -8.96 16.17 5.10
N LEU A 226 -7.99 16.93 5.63
CA LEU A 226 -7.14 17.80 4.82
C LEU A 226 -6.19 16.96 3.96
N MET A 227 -5.57 15.92 4.53
CA MET A 227 -4.65 15.03 3.82
C MET A 227 -5.35 14.32 2.66
N LEU A 228 -6.52 13.72 2.89
CA LEU A 228 -7.26 13.00 1.84
C LEU A 228 -7.63 13.90 0.65
N LYS A 229 -7.98 15.17 0.89
CA LYS A 229 -8.29 16.14 -0.18
C LYS A 229 -7.08 16.48 -1.04
N GLN A 230 -5.87 16.37 -0.50
CA GLN A 230 -4.66 16.70 -1.24
C GLN A 230 -4.29 15.59 -2.25
N PHE A 231 -4.62 14.33 -1.98
CA PHE A 231 -4.05 13.21 -2.74
C PHE A 231 -5.06 12.40 -3.55
N VAL A 232 -6.36 12.51 -3.28
CA VAL A 232 -7.37 11.73 -4.02
C VAL A 232 -8.34 12.62 -4.76
N LYS A 233 -8.26 12.62 -6.09
CA LYS A 233 -9.31 13.21 -6.94
C LYS A 233 -10.54 12.30 -6.88
N GLY A 234 -11.71 12.88 -6.61
CA GLY A 234 -13.00 12.17 -6.72
C GLY A 234 -13.49 11.46 -5.46
N VAL A 235 -12.73 11.44 -4.36
CA VAL A 235 -13.25 10.99 -3.05
C VAL A 235 -14.11 12.10 -2.46
N LYS A 236 -15.39 11.78 -2.19
CA LYS A 236 -16.35 12.68 -1.55
C LYS A 236 -16.17 12.71 -0.04
#